data_AF-A0A348VE30-F1
#
_entry.id   AF-A0A348VE30-F1
#
_cell.length_a   1.000
_cell.length_b   1.000
_cell.length_c   1.000
_cell.angle_alpha   90.00
_cell.angle_beta   90.00
_cell.angle_gamma   90.00
#
_symmetry.space_group_name_H-M   'P 1'
#
loop_
_entity.id
_entity.type
_entity.pdbx_description
1 polymer ?
#
loop_
_entity_poly.entity_id
_entity_poly.type
_entity_poly.pdbx_seq_one_letter_code
_entity_poly.pdbx_strand_id
1 'polypeptide(L)'
;EEITYLSQAKDLHKISLKDLSVAAAKKLSGGTTVSATMFASYKAGIQVFATGGIGGVHRDARESFDVSTDLEALGSVPITVVCAGAKAILDLPATLEYLETKGVLVVGYKTDEFPAFYYGRSGLKLEHSVTTPGELAQIIRERDALQINKAILVGNPPPENMALEKEKVEQLIEAALHEAKAQNIKGKDVTPFLLDYLAKNSQGETLETNIALVKNNAHVGSLIVKALMAAKI
;
A
#
# COMPACT_ATOMS: atom_id res chain seq x y z
N GLU A 1 11.60 -20.96 -7.53
CA GLU A 1 13.05 -20.76 -7.38
C GLU A 1 13.37 -19.30 -7.04
N GLU A 2 13.00 -18.32 -7.88
CA GLU A 2 13.33 -16.90 -7.65
C GLU A 2 12.74 -16.31 -6.35
N ILE A 3 11.50 -16.64 -5.98
CA ILE A 3 10.91 -16.20 -4.70
C ILE A 3 11.71 -16.74 -3.50
N THR A 4 12.16 -17.99 -3.56
CA THR A 4 12.99 -18.60 -2.52
C THR A 4 14.36 -17.94 -2.44
N TYR A 5 14.96 -17.60 -3.58
CA TYR A 5 16.20 -16.82 -3.62
C TYR A 5 16.01 -15.44 -2.97
N LEU A 6 14.95 -14.71 -3.33
CA LEU A 6 14.63 -13.39 -2.77
C LEU A 6 14.32 -13.43 -1.26
N SER A 7 13.96 -14.57 -0.68
CA SER A 7 13.73 -14.68 0.77
C SER A 7 14.99 -15.04 1.58
N GLN A 8 16.07 -15.48 0.91
CA GLN A 8 17.28 -15.99 1.57
C GLN A 8 18.54 -15.19 1.26
N ALA A 9 18.57 -14.47 0.12
CA ALA A 9 19.74 -13.73 -0.31
C ALA A 9 20.05 -12.54 0.63
N LYS A 10 21.34 -12.27 0.83
CA LYS A 10 21.82 -11.21 1.74
C LYS A 10 22.04 -9.86 1.06
N ASP A 11 22.30 -9.87 -0.25
CA ASP A 11 22.56 -8.65 -1.03
C ASP A 11 21.33 -8.33 -1.91
N LEU A 12 20.25 -7.93 -1.24
CA LEU A 12 18.99 -7.57 -1.88
C LEU A 12 18.73 -6.09 -1.73
N HIS A 13 18.34 -5.46 -2.83
CA HIS A 13 18.02 -4.05 -2.87
C HIS A 13 16.51 -3.81 -2.71
N LYS A 14 16.13 -2.77 -1.97
CA LYS A 14 14.79 -2.19 -2.05
C LYS A 14 14.73 -1.29 -3.29
N ILE A 15 13.94 -1.66 -4.29
CA ILE A 15 13.93 -1.01 -5.62
C ILE A 15 12.65 -0.16 -5.75
N SER A 16 12.80 1.16 -5.68
CA SER A 16 11.78 2.14 -6.05
C SER A 16 11.75 2.37 -7.56
N LEU A 17 10.69 3.02 -8.08
CA LEU A 17 10.60 3.43 -9.48
C LEU A 17 11.86 4.18 -9.95
N LYS A 18 12.42 5.07 -9.12
CA LYS A 18 13.65 5.81 -9.43
C LYS A 18 14.89 4.92 -9.55
N ASP A 19 14.87 3.75 -8.90
CA ASP A 19 16.00 2.82 -8.85
C ASP A 19 15.97 1.81 -9.99
N LEU A 20 14.84 1.66 -10.70
CA LEU A 20 14.66 0.62 -11.73
C LEU A 20 15.70 0.68 -12.84
N SER A 21 16.05 1.87 -13.33
CA SER A 21 17.05 2.03 -14.39
C SER A 21 18.45 1.61 -13.93
N VAL A 22 18.80 1.94 -12.69
CA VAL A 22 20.08 1.55 -12.08
C VAL A 22 20.11 0.04 -11.82
N ALA A 23 19.03 -0.51 -11.27
CA ALA A 23 18.91 -1.94 -10.99
C ALA A 23 19.01 -2.77 -12.28
N ALA A 24 18.33 -2.35 -13.35
CA ALA A 24 18.40 -3.01 -14.65
C ALA A 24 19.81 -2.94 -15.25
N ALA A 25 20.43 -1.75 -15.28
CA ALA A 25 21.76 -1.55 -15.85
C ALA A 25 22.84 -2.37 -15.11
N LYS A 26 22.73 -2.48 -13.78
CA LYS A 26 23.67 -3.20 -12.93
C LYS A 26 23.27 -4.66 -12.65
N LYS A 27 22.16 -5.14 -13.21
CA LYS A 27 21.60 -6.48 -12.96
C LYS A 27 21.42 -6.80 -11.47
N LEU A 28 20.94 -5.83 -10.70
CA LEU A 28 20.71 -5.96 -9.27
C LEU A 28 19.47 -6.80 -8.97
N SER A 29 19.54 -7.61 -7.92
CA SER A 29 18.39 -8.35 -7.37
C SER A 29 17.77 -7.60 -6.20
N GLY A 30 16.44 -7.66 -6.07
CA GLY A 30 15.78 -6.91 -5.01
C GLY A 30 14.26 -6.97 -5.03
N GLY A 31 13.67 -6.54 -3.92
CA GLY A 31 12.22 -6.38 -3.79
C GLY A 31 11.78 -5.05 -4.38
N THR A 32 10.85 -5.08 -5.34
CA THR A 32 10.23 -3.88 -5.87
C THR A 32 9.22 -3.31 -4.88
N THR A 33 9.29 -2.00 -4.64
CA THR A 33 8.28 -1.28 -3.86
C THR A 33 6.96 -1.18 -4.63
N VAL A 34 5.93 -0.58 -4.02
CA VAL A 34 4.63 -0.35 -4.67
C VAL A 34 4.83 0.49 -5.95
N SER A 35 5.55 1.62 -5.89
CA SER A 35 5.83 2.47 -7.06
C SER A 35 6.48 1.72 -8.24
N ALA A 36 7.51 0.91 -7.98
CA ALA A 36 8.19 0.13 -9.01
C ALA A 36 7.29 -0.99 -9.57
N THR A 37 6.55 -1.67 -8.69
CA THR A 37 5.66 -2.77 -9.07
C THR A 37 4.50 -2.27 -9.91
N MET A 38 3.91 -1.12 -9.56
CA MET A 38 2.87 -0.46 -10.36
C MET A 38 3.35 -0.16 -11.77
N PHE A 39 4.53 0.46 -11.91
CA PHE A 39 5.11 0.77 -13.21
C PHE A 39 5.33 -0.49 -14.05
N ALA A 40 5.99 -1.50 -13.49
CA ALA A 40 6.27 -2.75 -14.21
C ALA A 40 4.98 -3.49 -14.60
N SER A 41 4.01 -3.56 -13.70
CA SER A 41 2.72 -4.22 -13.93
C SER A 41 1.95 -3.52 -15.06
N TYR A 42 1.85 -2.19 -14.99
CA TYR A 42 1.16 -1.42 -16.03
C TYR A 42 1.85 -1.57 -17.39
N LYS A 43 3.19 -1.53 -17.44
CA LYS A 43 3.95 -1.77 -18.68
C LYS A 43 3.75 -3.18 -19.25
N ALA A 44 3.45 -4.15 -18.40
CA ALA A 44 3.10 -5.52 -18.80
C ALA A 44 1.61 -5.70 -19.17
N GLY A 45 0.79 -4.64 -19.14
CA GLY A 45 -0.65 -4.70 -19.42
C GLY A 45 -1.50 -5.23 -18.26
N ILE A 46 -0.96 -5.31 -17.05
CA ILE A 46 -1.69 -5.73 -15.85
C ILE A 46 -2.48 -4.54 -15.29
N GLN A 47 -3.78 -4.73 -15.11
CA GLN A 47 -4.69 -3.66 -14.66
C GLN A 47 -4.89 -3.60 -13.14
N VAL A 48 -4.63 -4.69 -12.41
CA VAL A 48 -4.89 -4.78 -10.96
C VAL A 48 -3.65 -5.32 -10.24
N PHE A 49 -3.23 -4.60 -9.20
CA PHE A 49 -2.11 -4.96 -8.33
C PHE A 49 -2.60 -5.00 -6.86
N ALA A 50 -2.37 -6.10 -6.16
CA ALA A 50 -2.67 -6.23 -4.74
C ALA A 50 -1.39 -6.16 -3.90
N THR A 51 -1.43 -5.40 -2.81
CA THR A 51 -0.34 -5.28 -1.84
C THR A 51 -0.88 -5.28 -0.42
N GLY A 52 -0.01 -5.29 0.59
CA GLY A 52 -0.43 -5.13 1.98
C GLY A 52 -0.97 -3.72 2.22
N GLY A 53 -0.09 -2.73 2.14
CA GLY A 53 -0.40 -1.32 2.37
C GLY A 53 0.56 -0.45 1.56
N ILE A 54 0.10 0.71 1.12
CA ILE A 54 0.95 1.65 0.37
C ILE A 54 1.92 2.39 1.31
N GLY A 55 2.98 2.97 0.76
CA GLY A 55 3.67 4.08 1.42
C GLY A 55 2.82 5.35 1.39
N GLY A 56 3.28 6.41 2.06
CA GLY A 56 2.53 7.66 2.17
C GLY A 56 3.39 8.78 2.74
N VAL A 57 2.74 9.78 3.32
CA VAL A 57 3.40 10.87 4.05
C VAL A 57 3.83 10.35 5.42
N HIS A 58 5.10 10.53 5.79
CA HIS A 58 5.59 10.13 7.10
C HIS A 58 5.14 11.14 8.18
N ARG A 59 5.03 10.69 9.44
CA ARG A 59 4.54 11.52 10.56
C ARG A 59 5.42 12.73 10.87
N ASP A 60 6.68 12.73 10.46
CA ASP A 60 7.64 13.84 10.60
C ASP A 60 7.87 14.62 9.29
N ALA A 61 7.04 14.37 8.26
CA ALA A 61 7.23 14.95 6.93
C ALA A 61 7.08 16.47 6.88
N ARG A 62 6.45 17.09 7.90
CA ARG A 62 6.37 18.55 8.02
C ARG A 62 7.76 19.19 8.13
N GLU A 63 8.70 18.50 8.77
CA GLU A 63 10.08 18.93 8.91
C GLU A 63 11.02 18.22 7.93
N SER A 64 10.81 16.91 7.71
CA SER A 64 11.73 16.06 6.95
C SER A 64 11.46 16.01 5.45
N PHE A 65 10.24 16.37 5.03
CA PHE A 65 9.73 16.15 3.67
C PHE A 65 9.78 14.68 3.23
N ASP A 66 9.78 13.72 4.18
CA ASP A 66 9.80 12.29 3.87
C ASP A 66 8.42 11.82 3.39
N VAL A 67 8.27 11.79 2.07
CA VAL A 67 7.05 11.38 1.37
C VAL A 67 7.37 10.25 0.41
N SER A 68 6.60 9.15 0.50
CA SER A 68 6.81 7.99 -0.34
C SER A 68 6.59 8.29 -1.83
N THR A 69 7.49 7.79 -2.68
CA THR A 69 7.34 7.82 -4.15
C THR A 69 6.13 7.02 -4.65
N ASP A 70 5.51 6.20 -3.78
CA ASP A 70 4.26 5.50 -4.11
C ASP A 70 3.14 6.50 -4.45
N LEU A 71 3.07 7.66 -3.77
CA LEU A 71 2.03 8.67 -4.03
C LEU A 71 2.20 9.33 -5.41
N GLU A 72 3.44 9.55 -5.85
CA GLU A 72 3.73 10.03 -7.20
C GLU A 72 3.38 8.97 -8.27
N ALA A 73 3.66 7.69 -8.00
CA ALA A 73 3.28 6.61 -8.89
C ALA A 73 1.75 6.47 -9.00
N LEU A 74 1.01 6.58 -7.90
CA LEU A 74 -0.46 6.62 -7.91
C LEU A 74 -0.99 7.79 -8.73
N GLY A 75 -0.34 8.95 -8.65
CA GLY A 75 -0.66 10.12 -9.43
C GLY A 75 -0.26 10.06 -10.91
N SER A 76 0.31 8.97 -11.43
CA SER A 76 0.81 8.92 -12.81
C SER A 76 0.71 7.58 -13.53
N VAL A 77 0.47 6.48 -12.82
CA VAL A 77 0.36 5.13 -13.40
C VAL A 77 -1.09 4.67 -13.34
N PRO A 78 -1.79 4.51 -14.49
CA PRO A 78 -3.20 4.12 -14.50
C PRO A 78 -3.40 2.63 -14.28
N ILE A 79 -3.20 2.20 -13.04
CA ILE A 79 -3.44 0.84 -12.53
C ILE A 79 -4.37 0.90 -11.32
N THR A 80 -5.05 -0.19 -11.00
CA THR A 80 -5.84 -0.30 -9.76
C THR A 80 -4.99 -0.98 -8.68
N VAL A 81 -4.87 -0.35 -7.52
CA VAL A 81 -4.11 -0.87 -6.38
C VAL A 81 -5.07 -1.26 -5.26
N VAL A 82 -5.07 -2.53 -4.86
CA VAL A 82 -5.86 -3.03 -3.72
C VAL A 82 -4.95 -3.15 -2.50
N CYS A 83 -5.30 -2.48 -1.41
CA CYS A 83 -4.49 -2.46 -0.19
C CYS A 83 -5.36 -2.24 1.06
N ALA A 84 -4.78 -2.49 2.24
CA ALA A 84 -5.38 -2.13 3.52
C ALA A 84 -5.05 -0.68 3.90
N GLY A 85 -5.17 0.23 2.92
CA GLY A 85 -4.78 1.64 3.05
C GLY A 85 -3.28 1.88 3.12
N ALA A 86 -2.89 3.01 3.70
CA ALA A 86 -1.49 3.33 4.00
C ALA A 86 -1.04 2.60 5.27
N LYS A 87 0.24 2.22 5.34
CA LYS A 87 0.81 1.57 6.55
C LYS A 87 0.58 2.47 7.78
N ALA A 88 0.12 1.88 8.89
CA ALA A 88 -0.28 2.62 10.10
C ALA A 88 0.80 3.54 10.69
N ILE A 89 2.08 3.25 10.43
CA ILE A 89 3.24 4.06 10.84
C ILE A 89 3.31 5.45 10.16
N LEU A 90 2.45 5.71 9.18
CA LEU A 90 2.42 6.93 8.38
C LEU A 90 1.42 7.95 8.95
N ASP A 91 1.43 9.15 8.40
CA ASP A 91 0.41 10.16 8.59
C ASP A 91 -0.73 9.92 7.58
N LEU A 92 -1.80 9.27 8.03
CA LEU A 92 -2.93 8.93 7.17
C LEU A 92 -3.71 10.17 6.68
N PRO A 93 -4.04 11.17 7.55
CA PRO A 93 -4.64 12.41 7.10
C PRO A 93 -3.84 13.10 5.99
N ALA A 94 -2.54 13.33 6.21
CA ALA A 94 -1.68 13.98 5.22
C ALA A 94 -1.53 13.14 3.94
N THR A 95 -1.57 11.81 4.05
CA THR A 95 -1.56 10.93 2.89
C THR A 95 -2.82 11.08 2.04
N LEU A 96 -4.01 11.20 2.65
CA LEU A 96 -5.26 11.43 1.91
C LEU A 96 -5.26 12.79 1.22
N GLU A 97 -4.84 13.86 1.91
CA GLU A 97 -4.70 15.21 1.33
C GLU A 97 -3.75 15.24 0.13
N TYR A 98 -2.65 14.47 0.22
CA TYR A 98 -1.71 14.34 -0.88
C TYR A 98 -2.33 13.61 -2.08
N LEU A 99 -3.07 12.52 -1.84
CA LEU A 99 -3.76 11.77 -2.89
C LEU A 99 -4.84 12.62 -3.57
N GLU A 100 -5.59 13.40 -2.79
CA GLU A 100 -6.55 14.38 -3.30
C GLU A 100 -5.86 15.40 -4.22
N THR A 101 -4.76 16.01 -3.75
CA THR A 101 -3.95 16.96 -4.55
C THR A 101 -3.46 16.33 -5.86
N LYS A 102 -3.15 15.03 -5.87
CA LYS A 102 -2.69 14.30 -7.07
C LYS A 102 -3.82 13.85 -7.99
N GLY A 103 -5.08 14.02 -7.58
CA GLY A 103 -6.26 13.57 -8.30
C GLY A 103 -6.37 12.04 -8.35
N VAL A 104 -5.94 11.36 -7.29
CA VAL A 104 -6.03 9.90 -7.17
C VAL A 104 -7.38 9.53 -6.54
N LEU A 105 -8.18 8.75 -7.25
CA LEU A 105 -9.44 8.24 -6.72
C LEU A 105 -9.18 7.19 -5.63
N VAL A 106 -9.69 7.43 -4.42
CA VAL A 106 -9.68 6.47 -3.31
C VAL A 106 -11.10 5.92 -3.10
N VAL A 107 -11.25 4.61 -3.11
CA VAL A 107 -12.54 3.92 -2.97
C VAL A 107 -12.47 2.89 -1.84
N GLY A 108 -13.37 2.99 -0.86
CA GLY A 108 -13.53 1.98 0.17
C GLY A 108 -14.31 0.76 -0.35
N TYR A 109 -13.77 -0.45 -0.16
CA TYR A 109 -14.48 -1.69 -0.46
C TYR A 109 -15.18 -2.20 0.80
N LYS A 110 -16.52 -2.14 0.79
CA LYS A 110 -17.39 -2.50 1.93
C LYS A 110 -17.10 -1.70 3.21
N THR A 111 -16.57 -0.49 3.05
CA THR A 111 -16.29 0.45 4.13
C THR A 111 -16.38 1.87 3.59
N ASP A 112 -16.80 2.80 4.42
CA ASP A 112 -16.81 4.25 4.18
C ASP A 112 -15.63 4.97 4.85
N GLU A 113 -14.68 4.23 5.42
CA GLU A 113 -13.46 4.77 6.03
C GLU A 113 -12.20 4.31 5.30
N PHE A 114 -11.15 5.14 5.34
CA PHE A 114 -9.83 4.76 4.87
C PHE A 114 -9.21 3.76 5.85
N PRO A 115 -8.88 2.52 5.44
CA PRO A 115 -8.31 1.55 6.37
C PRO A 115 -6.91 1.97 6.84
N ALA A 116 -6.54 1.62 8.06
CA ALA A 116 -5.24 1.95 8.65
C ALA A 116 -4.38 0.71 8.87
N PHE A 117 -4.27 -0.12 7.84
CA PHE A 117 -3.44 -1.31 7.78
C PHE A 117 -3.77 -2.37 8.84
N TYR A 118 -3.31 -2.19 10.08
CA TYR A 118 -3.53 -3.12 11.18
C TYR A 118 -4.94 -3.06 11.77
N TYR A 119 -5.59 -1.89 11.72
CA TYR A 119 -6.93 -1.69 12.27
C TYR A 119 -7.89 -1.20 11.18
N GLY A 120 -9.13 -1.70 11.24
CA GLY A 120 -10.10 -1.55 10.17
C GLY A 120 -10.69 -0.15 10.03
N ARG A 121 -10.71 0.64 11.12
CA ARG A 121 -11.34 1.96 11.19
C ARG A 121 -10.35 3.01 11.63
N SER A 122 -9.96 3.89 10.71
CA SER A 122 -9.05 5.00 11.02
C SER A 122 -9.76 6.18 11.67
N GLY A 123 -11.07 6.33 11.43
CA GLY A 123 -11.84 7.55 11.66
C GLY A 123 -11.81 8.54 10.50
N LEU A 124 -11.12 8.22 9.39
CA LEU A 124 -11.02 9.06 8.20
C LEU A 124 -12.04 8.62 7.17
N LYS A 125 -13.08 9.43 6.97
CA LYS A 125 -14.16 9.14 6.04
C LYS A 125 -13.70 9.29 4.59
N LEU A 126 -14.08 8.35 3.73
CA LEU A 126 -13.88 8.40 2.29
C LEU A 126 -15.09 9.02 1.59
N GLU A 127 -14.84 9.68 0.46
CA GLU A 127 -15.90 10.24 -0.39
C GLU A 127 -16.65 9.17 -1.18
N HIS A 128 -15.97 8.06 -1.46
CA HIS A 128 -16.49 6.98 -2.30
C HIS A 128 -16.31 5.62 -1.65
N SER A 129 -17.36 4.81 -1.69
CA SER A 129 -17.34 3.42 -1.28
C SER A 129 -18.24 2.58 -2.18
N VAL A 130 -17.95 1.28 -2.23
CA VAL A 130 -18.67 0.30 -3.04
C VAL A 130 -18.83 -1.01 -2.29
N THR A 131 -19.81 -1.83 -2.66
CA THR A 131 -20.13 -3.06 -1.92
C THR A 131 -19.74 -4.34 -2.67
N THR A 132 -19.53 -4.25 -3.98
CA THR A 132 -19.26 -5.40 -4.84
C THR A 132 -18.02 -5.21 -5.73
N PRO A 133 -17.33 -6.31 -6.11
CA PRO A 133 -16.26 -6.24 -7.10
C PRO A 133 -16.72 -5.76 -8.49
N GLY A 134 -18.01 -5.92 -8.81
CA GLY A 134 -18.60 -5.47 -10.07
C GLY A 134 -18.64 -3.95 -10.19
N GLU A 135 -18.96 -3.25 -9.10
CA GLU A 135 -18.90 -1.78 -9.04
C GLU A 135 -17.46 -1.28 -9.24
N LEU A 136 -16.47 -1.89 -8.59
CA LEU A 136 -15.05 -1.58 -8.83
C LEU A 136 -14.65 -1.82 -10.29
N ALA A 137 -15.06 -2.94 -10.87
CA ALA A 137 -14.79 -3.23 -12.27
C ALA A 137 -15.41 -2.18 -13.21
N GLN A 138 -16.60 -1.67 -12.90
CA GLN A 138 -17.22 -0.59 -13.67
C GLN A 138 -16.44 0.72 -13.55
N ILE A 139 -16.06 1.13 -12.33
CA ILE A 139 -15.24 2.33 -12.11
C ILE A 139 -13.93 2.27 -12.89
N ILE A 140 -13.28 1.09 -12.92
CA ILE A 140 -12.05 0.87 -13.69
C ILE A 140 -12.30 1.04 -15.19
N ARG A 141 -13.40 0.52 -15.73
CA ARG A 141 -13.75 0.70 -17.15
C ARG A 141 -13.99 2.16 -17.49
N GLU A 142 -14.70 2.89 -16.63
CA GLU A 142 -14.96 4.32 -16.86
C GLU A 142 -13.67 5.14 -16.78
N ARG A 143 -12.78 4.84 -15.83
CA ARG A 143 -11.43 5.44 -15.76
C ARG A 143 -10.67 5.26 -17.07
N ASP A 144 -10.69 4.05 -17.61
CA ASP A 144 -10.02 3.71 -18.86
C ASP A 144 -10.71 4.39 -20.08
N ALA A 145 -12.04 4.39 -20.15
CA ALA A 145 -12.82 5.00 -21.22
C ALA A 145 -12.67 6.54 -21.28
N LEU A 146 -12.59 7.18 -20.11
CA LEU A 146 -12.31 8.61 -19.96
C LEU A 146 -10.83 8.96 -20.12
N GLN A 147 -9.95 7.96 -20.35
CA GLN A 147 -8.51 8.14 -20.50
C GLN A 147 -7.86 8.85 -19.30
N ILE A 148 -8.37 8.59 -18.09
CA ILE A 148 -7.82 9.17 -16.86
C ILE A 148 -6.51 8.44 -16.54
N ASN A 149 -5.39 9.14 -16.70
CA ASN A 149 -4.05 8.60 -16.48
C ASN A 149 -3.62 8.62 -15.00
N LYS A 150 -4.47 8.09 -14.12
CA LYS A 150 -4.28 8.05 -12.66
C LYS A 150 -4.66 6.67 -12.13
N ALA A 151 -4.06 6.28 -11.02
CA ALA A 151 -4.43 5.06 -10.34
C ALA A 151 -5.82 5.15 -9.70
N ILE A 152 -6.42 3.99 -9.43
CA ILE A 152 -7.52 3.86 -8.48
C ILE A 152 -6.96 3.13 -7.26
N LEU A 153 -7.08 3.74 -6.08
CA LEU A 153 -6.68 3.12 -4.81
C LEU A 153 -7.92 2.52 -4.14
N VAL A 154 -7.94 1.20 -3.99
CA VAL A 154 -9.00 0.46 -3.31
C VAL A 154 -8.57 0.17 -1.88
N GLY A 155 -9.23 0.80 -0.92
CA GLY A 155 -9.09 0.54 0.52
C GLY A 155 -9.92 -0.66 0.92
N ASN A 156 -9.27 -1.77 1.28
CA ASN A 156 -9.90 -3.00 1.77
C ASN A 156 -9.39 -3.30 3.19
N PRO A 157 -10.22 -3.16 4.23
CA PRO A 157 -9.78 -3.32 5.61
C PRO A 157 -9.26 -4.74 5.89
N PRO A 158 -8.40 -4.92 6.92
CA PRO A 158 -8.04 -6.25 7.40
C PRO A 158 -9.31 -7.03 7.77
N PRO A 159 -9.31 -8.38 7.65
CA PRO A 159 -10.40 -9.20 8.16
C PRO A 159 -10.73 -8.83 9.61
N GLU A 160 -12.02 -8.72 9.95
CA GLU A 160 -12.47 -8.23 11.26
C GLU A 160 -11.86 -9.02 12.43
N ASN A 161 -11.77 -10.34 12.28
CA ASN A 161 -11.18 -11.24 13.28
C ASN A 161 -9.64 -11.15 13.39
N MET A 162 -8.99 -10.40 12.49
CA MET A 162 -7.55 -10.17 12.47
C MET A 162 -7.20 -8.69 12.66
N ALA A 163 -8.20 -7.80 12.71
CA ALA A 163 -7.99 -6.39 12.95
C ALA A 163 -7.56 -6.18 14.40
N LEU A 164 -6.55 -5.34 14.60
CA LEU A 164 -6.04 -5.01 15.93
C LEU A 164 -6.76 -3.79 16.50
N GLU A 165 -6.71 -3.65 17.82
CA GLU A 165 -7.21 -2.46 18.51
C GLU A 165 -6.36 -1.23 18.19
N LYS A 166 -7.01 -0.12 17.82
CA LYS A 166 -6.34 1.10 17.37
C LYS A 166 -5.39 1.64 18.43
N GLU A 167 -5.85 1.77 19.67
CA GLU A 167 -5.09 2.35 20.78
C GLU A 167 -3.81 1.53 21.06
N LYS A 168 -3.92 0.19 21.01
CA LYS A 168 -2.78 -0.71 21.21
C LYS A 168 -1.73 -0.54 20.11
N VAL A 169 -2.16 -0.45 18.85
CA VAL A 169 -1.25 -0.27 17.71
C VAL A 169 -0.60 1.11 17.74
N GLU A 170 -1.35 2.17 18.04
CA GLU A 170 -0.81 3.53 18.10
C GLU A 170 0.25 3.69 19.20
N GLN A 171 0.02 3.12 20.39
CA GLN A 171 1.03 3.10 21.46
C GLN A 171 2.34 2.40 21.03
N LEU A 172 2.22 1.28 20.31
CA LEU A 172 3.39 0.58 19.77
C LEU A 172 4.11 1.40 18.69
N ILE A 173 3.37 2.12 17.85
CA ILE A 173 3.94 2.99 16.81
C ILE A 173 4.69 4.17 17.45
N GLU A 174 4.10 4.82 18.45
CA GLU A 174 4.75 5.92 19.18
C GLU A 174 6.07 5.46 19.82
N ALA A 175 6.08 4.30 20.46
CA ALA A 175 7.29 3.70 21.01
C ALA A 175 8.33 3.40 19.92
N ALA A 176 7.90 2.84 18.78
CA ALA A 176 8.78 2.53 17.65
C ALA A 176 9.42 3.80 17.05
N LEU A 177 8.66 4.89 16.92
CA LEU A 177 9.14 6.17 16.41
C LEU A 177 10.16 6.82 17.35
N HIS A 178 9.92 6.74 18.66
CA HIS A 178 10.88 7.20 19.67
C HIS A 178 12.20 6.43 19.55
N GLU A 179 12.13 5.10 19.43
CA GLU A 179 13.31 4.24 19.28
C GLU A 179 14.07 4.53 17.97
N ALA A 180 13.36 4.68 16.85
CA ALA A 180 13.95 5.01 15.55
C ALA A 180 14.74 6.33 15.62
N LYS A 181 14.19 7.33 16.32
CA LYS A 181 14.85 8.62 16.53
C LYS A 181 16.07 8.50 17.43
N ALA A 182 15.99 7.73 18.51
CA ALA A 182 17.12 7.48 19.42
C ALA A 182 18.29 6.79 18.70
N GLN A 183 17.99 5.88 17.76
CA GLN A 183 18.97 5.19 16.93
C GLN A 183 19.36 5.95 15.65
N ASN A 184 18.81 7.15 15.41
CA ASN A 184 19.07 7.98 14.24
C ASN A 184 18.80 7.26 12.90
N ILE A 185 17.78 6.38 12.86
CA ILE A 185 17.32 5.71 11.63
C ILE A 185 16.63 6.72 10.72
N LYS A 186 16.97 6.74 9.43
CA LYS A 186 16.51 7.78 8.49
C LYS A 186 16.18 7.23 7.09
N GLY A 187 15.32 7.95 6.38
CA GLY A 187 14.96 7.68 4.99
C GLY A 187 14.42 6.26 4.78
N LYS A 188 14.94 5.57 3.74
CA LYS A 188 14.39 4.29 3.28
C LYS A 188 14.41 3.16 4.31
N ASP A 189 15.21 3.30 5.38
CA ASP A 189 15.41 2.32 6.45
C ASP A 189 14.41 2.49 7.61
N VAL A 190 13.68 3.61 7.68
CA VAL A 190 12.67 3.87 8.72
C VAL A 190 11.53 2.86 8.67
N THR A 191 10.89 2.66 7.51
CA THR A 191 9.76 1.72 7.41
C THR A 191 10.12 0.28 7.79
N PRO A 192 11.20 -0.33 7.27
CA PRO A 192 11.60 -1.67 7.70
C PRO A 192 11.85 -1.76 9.21
N PHE A 193 12.53 -0.78 9.79
CA PHE A 193 12.78 -0.72 11.23
C PHE A 193 11.48 -0.68 12.04
N LEU A 194 10.55 0.21 11.70
CA LEU A 194 9.30 0.35 12.43
C LEU A 194 8.45 -0.92 12.36
N LEU A 195 8.35 -1.57 11.19
CA LEU A 195 7.58 -2.81 11.04
C LEU A 195 8.21 -3.98 11.83
N ASP A 196 9.53 -4.08 11.86
CA ASP A 196 10.24 -5.09 12.65
C ASP A 196 10.06 -4.84 14.16
N TYR A 197 10.13 -3.59 14.60
CA TYR A 197 9.85 -3.21 15.98
C TYR A 197 8.43 -3.60 16.40
N LEU A 198 7.43 -3.27 15.57
CA LEU A 198 6.03 -3.62 15.84
C LEU A 198 5.83 -5.14 15.93
N ALA A 199 6.41 -5.91 15.01
CA ALA A 199 6.30 -7.37 15.02
C ALA A 199 6.89 -7.99 16.29
N LYS A 200 8.07 -7.53 16.72
CA LYS A 200 8.71 -8.01 17.95
C LYS A 200 7.92 -7.64 19.20
N ASN A 201 7.47 -6.39 19.30
CA ASN A 201 6.84 -5.86 20.51
C ASN A 201 5.33 -6.19 20.60
N SER A 202 4.71 -6.67 19.51
CA SER A 202 3.36 -7.23 19.52
C SER A 202 3.34 -8.76 19.63
N GLN A 203 4.47 -9.40 19.99
CA GLN A 203 4.59 -10.87 20.04
C GLN A 203 4.13 -11.57 18.75
N GLY A 204 4.31 -10.92 17.58
CA GLY A 204 3.92 -11.45 16.28
C GLY A 204 2.52 -11.06 15.79
N GLU A 205 1.62 -10.53 16.63
CA GLU A 205 0.23 -10.19 16.21
C GLU A 205 0.19 -9.28 14.97
N THR A 206 1.01 -8.23 14.91
CA THR A 206 1.08 -7.33 13.75
C THR A 206 1.56 -8.04 12.49
N LEU A 207 2.44 -9.04 12.59
CA LEU A 207 2.86 -9.86 11.45
C LEU A 207 1.71 -10.77 10.98
N GLU A 208 0.98 -11.38 11.90
CA GLU A 208 -0.19 -12.22 11.58
C GLU A 208 -1.28 -11.42 10.86
N THR A 209 -1.61 -10.23 11.38
CA THR A 209 -2.54 -9.30 10.73
C THR A 209 -2.04 -8.88 9.34
N ASN A 210 -0.75 -8.60 9.18
CA ASN A 210 -0.14 -8.24 7.89
C ASN A 210 -0.28 -9.39 6.86
N ILE A 211 -0.05 -10.63 7.28
CA ILE A 211 -0.24 -11.80 6.40
C ILE A 211 -1.72 -11.95 6.01
N ALA A 212 -2.64 -11.78 6.97
CA ALA A 212 -4.07 -11.90 6.73
C ALA A 212 -4.60 -10.83 5.77
N LEU A 213 -4.21 -9.56 5.95
CA LEU A 213 -4.62 -8.48 5.06
C LEU A 213 -4.03 -8.64 3.65
N VAL A 214 -2.80 -9.14 3.50
CA VAL A 214 -2.21 -9.38 2.17
C VAL A 214 -3.02 -10.43 1.42
N LYS A 215 -3.40 -11.53 2.10
CA LYS A 215 -4.27 -12.57 1.53
C LYS A 215 -5.65 -12.01 1.17
N ASN A 216 -6.23 -11.19 2.04
CA ASN A 216 -7.53 -10.56 1.80
C ASN A 216 -7.49 -9.62 0.57
N ASN A 217 -6.44 -8.80 0.46
CA ASN A 217 -6.25 -7.88 -0.66
C ASN A 217 -6.04 -8.63 -1.98
N ALA A 218 -5.26 -9.72 -1.96
CA ALA A 218 -5.08 -10.59 -3.13
C ALA A 218 -6.40 -11.24 -3.57
N HIS A 219 -7.21 -11.69 -2.60
CA HIS A 219 -8.54 -12.23 -2.88
C HIS A 219 -9.45 -11.20 -3.54
N VAL A 220 -9.59 -10.01 -2.94
CA VAL A 220 -10.39 -8.91 -3.51
C VAL A 220 -9.89 -8.51 -4.91
N GLY A 221 -8.57 -8.36 -5.07
CA GLY A 221 -7.96 -8.10 -6.38
C GLY A 221 -8.34 -9.14 -7.44
N SER A 222 -8.32 -10.43 -7.09
CA SER A 222 -8.74 -11.50 -8.00
C SER A 222 -10.21 -11.43 -8.39
N LEU A 223 -11.09 -11.03 -7.46
CA LEU A 223 -12.52 -10.86 -7.73
C LEU A 223 -12.78 -9.69 -8.68
N ILE A 224 -12.05 -8.58 -8.52
CA ILE A 224 -12.12 -7.43 -9.43
C ILE A 224 -11.71 -7.86 -10.84
N VAL A 225 -10.59 -8.58 -10.98
CA VAL A 225 -10.14 -9.10 -12.29
C VAL A 225 -11.18 -10.02 -12.91
N LYS A 226 -11.78 -10.93 -12.13
CA LYS A 226 -12.87 -11.80 -12.61
C LYS A 226 -14.07 -10.99 -13.10
N ALA A 227 -14.47 -9.95 -12.37
CA ALA A 227 -15.57 -9.07 -12.77
C ALA A 227 -15.25 -8.23 -14.01
N LEU A 228 -13.98 -7.80 -14.17
CA LEU A 228 -13.50 -7.12 -15.38
C LEU A 228 -13.64 -8.00 -16.61
N MET A 229 -13.27 -9.28 -16.51
CA MET A 229 -13.31 -10.24 -17.61
C MET A 229 -14.74 -10.68 -17.96
N ALA A 230 -15.63 -10.79 -16.97
CA ALA A 230 -17.00 -11.28 -17.19
C ALA A 230 -17.84 -10.39 -18.11
N ALA A 231 -17.57 -9.09 -18.20
CA ALA A 231 -18.29 -8.17 -19.08
C ALA A 231 -17.63 -7.97 -20.46
N LYS A 232 -16.58 -8.76 -20.78
CA LYS A 232 -15.99 -8.79 -22.14
C LYS A 232 -16.65 -9.84 -23.06
N ILE A 233 -17.63 -10.58 -22.54
CA ILE A 233 -18.43 -11.59 -23.23
C ILE A 233 -19.83 -11.02 -23.43
#